data_AF-A0A917QUH7-F1
#
_entry.id   AF-A0A917QUH7-F1
#
_cell.length_a   1.000
_cell.length_b   1.000
_cell.length_c   1.000
_cell.angle_alpha   90.00
_cell.angle_beta   90.00
_cell.angle_gamma   90.00
#
_symmetry.space_group_name_H-M   'P 1'
#
loop_
_entity.id
_entity.type
_entity.pdbx_description
1 polymer ?
#
loop_
_entity_poly.entity_id
_entity_poly.type
_entity_poly.pdbx_seq_one_letter_code
_entity_poly.pdbx_strand_id
1 'polypeptide(L)'
;MTVDDLAGMTLGDGARCQRTAGWARRSAASPTAPRWLADVLVDAAITVTEPSRGEWVRTAAPICWPRVVAEHGARCAVGGEVEVVGGVEWRAVCLAFALLDCHGFGPRLDVRVWLAERDQVVLEPVALFADGGRVSDELAVAVDDVLARGGRSRLALHWDADEDSWALTD
;
A
#
# COMPACT_ATOMS: atom_id res chain seq x y z
N MET A 1 -14.90 -16.23 7.78
CA MET A 1 -15.26 -15.10 6.91
C MET A 1 -14.61 -15.38 5.58
N THR A 2 -15.39 -15.49 4.51
CA THR A 2 -14.93 -15.92 3.18
C THR A 2 -14.61 -14.73 2.28
N VAL A 3 -13.88 -14.95 1.18
CA VAL A 3 -13.58 -13.89 0.20
C VAL A 3 -14.85 -13.27 -0.39
N ASP A 4 -15.93 -14.06 -0.49
CA ASP A 4 -17.25 -13.59 -0.94
C ASP A 4 -17.93 -12.67 0.08
N ASP A 5 -17.66 -12.84 1.39
CA ASP A 5 -18.18 -11.96 2.44
C ASP A 5 -17.55 -10.56 2.40
N LEU A 6 -16.29 -10.44 1.93
CA LEU A 6 -15.55 -9.18 1.83
C LEU A 6 -15.95 -8.34 0.60
N ALA A 7 -16.43 -8.99 -0.48
CA ALA A 7 -16.82 -8.31 -1.71
C ALA A 7 -18.02 -7.34 -1.53
N GLY A 8 -18.80 -7.52 -0.45
CA GLY A 8 -19.93 -6.68 -0.07
C GLY A 8 -19.64 -5.63 1.01
N MET A 9 -18.44 -5.58 1.58
CA MET A 9 -18.10 -4.58 2.60
C MET A 9 -17.68 -3.26 1.94
N THR A 10 -18.58 -2.27 1.95
CA THR A 10 -18.16 -0.86 1.90
C THR A 10 -17.19 -0.61 3.05
N LEU A 11 -16.02 -0.03 2.76
CA LEU A 11 -15.02 0.44 3.73
C LEU A 11 -15.64 1.51 4.65
N GLY A 12 -16.47 1.09 5.59
CA GLY A 12 -17.22 1.93 6.51
C GLY A 12 -16.57 1.96 7.89
N ASP A 13 -16.04 3.11 8.26
CA ASP A 13 -15.86 3.70 9.61
C ASP A 13 -15.19 2.88 10.75
N GLY A 14 -14.72 1.65 10.51
CA GLY A 14 -14.19 0.78 11.57
C GLY A 14 -12.67 0.78 11.83
N ALA A 15 -11.84 1.28 10.90
CA ALA A 15 -10.39 1.13 10.98
C ALA A 15 -9.75 2.15 11.93
N ARG A 16 -9.43 1.74 13.17
CA ARG A 16 -8.61 2.54 14.09
C ARG A 16 -7.12 2.35 13.75
N CYS A 17 -6.66 2.99 12.68
CA CYS A 17 -5.23 3.07 12.37
C CYS A 17 -4.53 3.96 13.41
N GLN A 18 -3.69 3.37 14.26
CA GLN A 18 -2.89 4.12 15.24
C GLN A 18 -1.69 4.77 14.53
N ARG A 19 -1.62 6.11 14.60
CA ARG A 19 -0.47 6.93 14.13
C ARG A 19 0.75 6.69 15.02
N THR A 20 1.88 6.29 14.45
CA THR A 20 3.18 6.30 15.13
C THR A 20 4.13 7.28 14.45
N ALA A 21 4.85 8.05 15.26
CA ALA A 21 5.62 9.21 14.82
C ALA A 21 7.07 8.90 14.42
N GLY A 22 7.44 9.31 13.21
CA GLY A 22 8.80 9.32 12.69
C GLY A 22 9.09 10.60 11.89
N TRP A 23 10.27 11.19 12.09
CA TRP A 23 10.67 12.47 11.53
C TRP A 23 11.25 12.32 10.12
N ALA A 24 10.80 13.12 9.15
CA ALA A 24 11.37 13.18 7.81
C ALA A 24 12.19 14.46 7.55
N ARG A 25 13.34 14.32 6.88
CA ARG A 25 14.22 15.44 6.49
C ARG A 25 13.91 15.85 5.04
N ARG A 26 13.48 17.10 4.82
CA ARG A 26 13.25 17.68 3.48
C ARG A 26 14.57 17.86 2.72
N SER A 27 14.66 17.38 1.48
CA SER A 27 15.72 17.76 0.53
C SER A 27 15.29 18.96 -0.33
N ALA A 28 16.23 19.87 -0.60
CA ALA A 28 15.97 21.24 -1.05
C ALA A 28 15.59 21.42 -2.54
N ALA A 29 15.44 20.34 -3.31
CA ALA A 29 15.22 20.39 -4.77
C ALA A 29 13.99 19.63 -5.29
N SER A 30 13.19 19.02 -4.42
CA SER A 30 11.96 18.32 -4.83
C SER A 30 10.78 19.30 -4.99
N PRO A 31 9.84 19.04 -5.93
CA PRO A 31 8.55 19.72 -5.91
C PRO A 31 7.95 19.61 -4.51
N THR A 32 7.37 20.71 -4.03
CA THR A 32 6.67 20.69 -2.74
C THR A 32 5.43 19.82 -2.91
N ALA A 33 5.26 18.80 -2.06
CA ALA A 33 4.07 17.96 -2.12
C ALA A 33 2.79 18.79 -1.97
N PRO A 34 1.69 18.35 -2.60
CA PRO A 34 0.34 18.79 -2.27
C PRO A 34 0.11 18.86 -0.77
N ARG A 35 -0.61 19.89 -0.29
CA ARG A 35 -0.87 20.05 1.14
C ARG A 35 -1.55 18.81 1.75
N TRP A 36 -2.51 18.24 1.03
CA TRP A 36 -3.22 17.05 1.49
C TRP A 36 -2.27 15.84 1.66
N LEU A 37 -1.32 15.66 0.75
CA LEU A 37 -0.34 14.58 0.83
C LEU A 37 0.67 14.86 1.96
N ALA A 38 1.06 16.12 2.14
CA ALA A 38 1.90 16.51 3.27
C ALA A 38 1.23 16.22 4.61
N ASP A 39 -0.09 16.43 4.73
CA ASP A 39 -0.87 16.12 5.93
C ASP A 39 -1.00 14.60 6.16
N VAL A 40 -1.11 13.79 5.09
CA VAL A 40 -1.08 12.31 5.17
C VAL A 40 0.28 11.79 5.62
N LEU A 41 1.36 12.43 5.17
CA LEU A 41 2.74 12.05 5.49
C LEU A 41 3.28 12.70 6.77
N VAL A 42 2.47 13.50 7.47
CA VAL A 42 2.80 13.94 8.83
C VAL A 42 3.06 12.68 9.64
N ASP A 43 4.23 12.63 10.28
CA ASP A 43 4.70 11.54 11.12
C ASP A 43 5.15 10.25 10.40
N ALA A 44 5.14 10.21 9.06
CA ALA A 44 5.66 9.08 8.31
C ALA A 44 7.20 9.02 8.39
N ALA A 45 7.73 7.85 8.74
CA ALA A 45 9.14 7.55 8.51
C ALA A 45 9.39 7.51 7.00
N ILE A 46 9.95 8.59 6.46
CA ILE A 46 10.26 8.72 5.05
C ILE A 46 11.68 8.20 4.82
N THR A 47 11.80 7.11 4.08
CA THR A 47 13.08 6.70 3.50
C THR A 47 13.20 7.45 2.18
N VAL A 48 13.91 8.58 2.20
CA VAL A 48 14.31 9.24 0.95
C VAL A 48 15.36 8.34 0.31
N THR A 49 14.92 7.40 -0.53
CA THR A 49 15.82 6.80 -1.52
C THR A 49 16.19 7.94 -2.47
N GLU A 50 17.47 8.10 -2.82
CA GLU A 50 17.87 9.08 -3.85
C GLU A 50 16.93 8.88 -5.05
N PRO A 51 16.13 9.91 -5.42
CA PRO A 51 15.06 9.70 -6.37
C PRO A 51 15.69 9.37 -7.72
N SER A 52 15.60 8.10 -8.11
CA SER A 52 15.77 7.75 -9.52
C SER A 52 14.66 8.48 -10.29
N ARG A 53 15.01 9.08 -11.43
CA ARG A 53 14.23 10.07 -12.21
C ARG A 53 12.70 9.98 -12.00
N GLY A 54 12.17 10.80 -11.10
CA GLY A 54 10.72 11.05 -10.98
C GLY A 54 10.04 10.52 -9.71
N GLU A 55 10.65 9.60 -8.96
CA GLU A 55 10.10 9.17 -7.65
C GLU A 55 10.21 10.35 -6.67
N TRP A 56 9.14 10.70 -5.97
CA TRP A 56 9.20 11.79 -4.99
C TRP A 56 9.47 11.27 -3.58
N VAL A 57 8.82 10.18 -3.19
CA VAL A 57 9.11 9.49 -1.93
C VAL A 57 8.76 8.01 -1.99
N ARG A 58 9.46 7.17 -1.23
CA ARG A 58 9.04 5.81 -0.89
C ARG A 58 8.88 5.69 0.63
N THR A 59 7.82 5.03 1.08
CA THR A 59 7.60 4.82 2.50
C THR A 59 6.80 3.54 2.75
N ALA A 60 7.20 2.83 3.80
CA ALA A 60 6.44 1.73 4.39
C ALA A 60 5.84 2.14 5.75
N ALA A 61 5.61 3.44 5.97
CA ALA A 61 4.96 3.92 7.19
C ALA A 61 3.55 3.31 7.32
N PRO A 62 3.02 3.15 8.55
CA PRO A 62 1.70 2.55 8.81
C PRO A 62 0.55 3.52 8.44
N ILE A 63 0.47 3.85 7.16
CA ILE A 63 -0.55 4.69 6.54
C ILE A 63 -1.59 3.78 5.91
N CYS A 64 -2.86 4.07 6.17
CA CYS A 64 -3.97 3.38 5.51
C CYS A 64 -4.15 3.93 4.08
N TRP A 65 -3.27 3.54 3.16
CA TRP A 65 -3.34 3.96 1.77
C TRP A 65 -4.67 3.62 1.07
N PRO A 66 -5.34 2.48 1.34
CA PRO A 66 -6.71 2.24 0.85
C PRO A 66 -7.68 3.38 1.18
N ARG A 67 -7.62 3.90 2.41
CA ARG A 67 -8.43 5.03 2.85
C ARG A 67 -8.00 6.34 2.18
N VAL A 68 -6.70 6.60 2.06
CA VAL A 68 -6.17 7.79 1.38
C VAL A 68 -6.66 7.86 -0.06
N VAL A 69 -6.59 6.75 -0.81
CA VAL A 69 -7.08 6.68 -2.20
C VAL A 69 -8.59 6.86 -2.26
N ALA A 70 -9.35 6.29 -1.32
CA ALA A 70 -10.80 6.48 -1.25
C ALA A 70 -11.19 7.95 -0.98
N GLU A 71 -10.48 8.64 -0.10
CA GLU A 71 -10.73 10.05 0.26
C GLU A 71 -10.24 11.03 -0.82
N HIS A 72 -9.18 10.70 -1.55
CA HIS A 72 -8.49 11.60 -2.48
C HIS A 72 -8.47 11.13 -3.94
N GLY A 73 -9.26 10.13 -4.34
CA GLY A 73 -9.17 9.47 -5.66
C GLY A 73 -9.25 10.38 -6.90
N ALA A 74 -9.84 11.58 -6.78
CA ALA A 74 -9.83 12.58 -7.86
C ALA A 74 -8.45 13.25 -8.08
N ARG A 75 -7.53 13.12 -7.12
CA ARG A 75 -6.18 13.70 -7.08
C ARG A 75 -5.09 12.65 -6.85
N CYS A 76 -5.49 11.40 -6.69
CA CYS A 76 -4.65 10.29 -6.32
C CYS A 76 -5.02 9.08 -7.17
N ALA A 77 -4.18 8.79 -8.17
CA ALA A 77 -4.27 7.58 -8.96
C ALA A 77 -3.40 6.48 -8.32
N VAL A 78 -3.73 5.23 -8.58
CA VAL A 78 -2.86 4.10 -8.27
C VAL A 78 -2.22 3.65 -9.57
N GLY A 79 -0.90 3.81 -9.66
CA GLY A 79 -0.07 3.31 -10.75
C GLY A 79 0.25 1.83 -10.54
N GLY A 80 0.51 1.12 -11.64
CA GLY A 80 0.70 -0.34 -11.63
C GLY A 80 -0.27 -1.10 -12.53
N GLU A 81 -1.33 -0.45 -13.01
CA GLU A 81 -2.24 -0.98 -14.06
C GLU A 81 -1.65 -0.85 -15.49
N VAL A 82 -0.32 -0.78 -15.63
CA VAL A 82 0.28 -0.75 -16.96
C VAL A 82 0.39 -2.18 -17.44
N GLU A 83 -0.48 -2.54 -18.39
CA GLU A 83 -0.71 -3.82 -19.10
C GLU A 83 0.54 -4.61 -19.58
N VAL A 84 1.76 -4.21 -19.20
CA VAL A 84 3.02 -4.77 -19.70
C VAL A 84 3.98 -5.22 -18.57
N VAL A 85 3.73 -4.91 -17.28
CA VAL A 85 4.62 -5.32 -16.17
C VAL A 85 3.82 -5.74 -14.93
N GLY A 86 3.31 -6.98 -14.91
CA GLY A 86 3.20 -7.84 -13.72
C GLY A 86 2.51 -7.34 -12.43
N GLY A 87 1.80 -6.21 -12.45
CA GLY A 87 1.20 -5.57 -11.28
C GLY A 87 -0.10 -6.23 -10.81
N VAL A 88 -0.42 -6.07 -9.53
CA VAL A 88 -1.69 -6.52 -8.93
C VAL A 88 -2.75 -5.42 -8.99
N GLU A 89 -3.99 -5.80 -9.30
CA GLU A 89 -5.14 -4.91 -9.27
C GLU A 89 -5.29 -4.24 -7.89
N TRP A 90 -5.50 -2.92 -7.88
CA TRP A 90 -5.64 -2.15 -6.64
C TRP A 90 -6.75 -2.68 -5.72
N ARG A 91 -7.86 -3.14 -6.30
CA ARG A 91 -8.96 -3.75 -5.54
C ARG A 91 -8.51 -4.99 -4.75
N ALA A 92 -7.65 -5.82 -5.34
CA ALA A 92 -7.10 -6.99 -4.64
C ALA A 92 -6.16 -6.57 -3.51
N VAL A 93 -5.35 -5.52 -3.70
CA VAL A 93 -4.52 -4.94 -2.62
C VAL A 93 -5.39 -4.45 -1.46
N CYS A 94 -6.47 -3.72 -1.73
CA CYS A 94 -7.39 -3.26 -0.68
C CYS A 94 -8.04 -4.42 0.08
N LEU A 95 -8.44 -5.50 -0.61
CA LEU A 95 -9.05 -6.67 0.02
C LEU A 95 -8.05 -7.44 0.89
N ALA A 96 -6.83 -7.66 0.41
CA ALA A 96 -5.75 -8.28 1.17
C ALA A 96 -5.40 -7.46 2.42
N PHE A 97 -5.28 -6.14 2.28
CA PHE A 97 -5.06 -5.22 3.39
C PHE A 97 -6.19 -5.32 4.43
N ALA A 98 -7.45 -5.23 4.01
CA ALA A 98 -8.59 -5.33 4.91
C ALA A 98 -8.66 -6.70 5.62
N LEU A 99 -8.32 -7.78 4.91
CA LEU A 99 -8.31 -9.13 5.46
C LEU A 99 -7.29 -9.25 6.61
N LEU A 100 -6.08 -8.74 6.44
CA LEU A 100 -5.06 -8.71 7.50
C LEU A 100 -5.47 -7.82 8.69
N ASP A 101 -6.04 -6.65 8.42
CA ASP A 101 -6.50 -5.71 9.46
C ASP A 101 -7.62 -6.32 10.32
N CYS A 102 -8.59 -7.01 9.68
CA CYS A 102 -9.66 -7.70 10.39
C CYS A 102 -9.16 -8.81 11.33
N HIS A 103 -7.98 -9.36 11.07
CA HIS A 103 -7.33 -10.36 11.92
C HIS A 103 -6.32 -9.76 12.91
N GLY A 104 -6.20 -8.43 12.96
CA GLY A 104 -5.39 -7.72 13.96
C GLY A 104 -3.90 -7.58 13.62
N PHE A 105 -3.49 -7.84 12.38
CA PHE A 105 -2.09 -7.79 11.96
C PHE A 105 -1.58 -6.38 11.58
N GLY A 106 -2.33 -5.31 11.85
CA GLY A 106 -1.90 -3.93 11.61
C GLY A 106 -1.15 -3.72 10.27
N PRO A 107 -1.75 -4.06 9.12
CA PRO A 107 -1.05 -4.14 7.85
C PRO A 107 -0.50 -2.78 7.40
N ARG A 108 0.60 -2.81 6.66
CA ARG A 108 1.20 -1.63 6.02
C ARG A 108 1.61 -1.93 4.59
N LEU A 109 1.60 -0.90 3.75
CA LEU A 109 2.09 -0.98 2.38
C LEU A 109 3.39 -0.20 2.28
N ASP A 110 4.37 -0.78 1.59
CA ASP A 110 5.47 -0.03 1.00
C ASP A 110 4.99 0.57 -0.31
N VAL A 111 5.05 1.88 -0.42
CA VAL A 111 4.47 2.65 -1.51
C VAL A 111 5.51 3.62 -2.05
N ARG A 112 5.70 3.61 -3.37
CA ARG A 112 6.34 4.70 -4.11
C ARG A 112 5.29 5.75 -4.46
N VAL A 113 5.66 7.00 -4.28
CA VAL A 113 4.82 8.17 -4.51
C VAL A 113 5.47 9.01 -5.59
N TRP A 114 4.73 9.22 -6.66
CA TRP A 114 5.12 10.03 -7.80
C TRP A 114 4.29 11.31 -7.81
N LEU A 115 4.94 12.46 -7.97
CA LEU A 115 4.23 13.72 -8.18
C LEU A 115 4.04 13.93 -9.67
N ALA A 116 2.77 14.04 -10.09
CA ALA A 116 2.40 14.43 -11.44
C ALA A 116 2.07 15.93 -11.50
N GLU A 117 1.77 16.44 -12.69
CA GLU A 117 1.34 17.84 -12.84
C GLU A 117 -0.01 18.10 -12.14
N ARG A 118 -0.25 19.35 -11.72
CA ARG A 118 -1.56 19.84 -11.24
C ARG A 118 -2.10 19.14 -9.97
N ASP A 119 -1.28 18.99 -8.94
CA ASP A 119 -1.68 18.44 -7.62
C ASP A 119 -2.06 16.94 -7.66
N GLN A 120 -1.73 16.26 -8.76
CA GLN A 120 -1.98 14.83 -8.95
C GLN A 120 -0.82 14.01 -8.37
N VAL A 121 -1.18 12.92 -7.71
CA VAL A 121 -0.24 11.96 -7.14
C VAL A 121 -0.53 10.60 -7.73
N VAL A 122 0.51 9.86 -8.09
CA VAL A 122 0.41 8.45 -8.43
C VAL A 122 1.05 7.65 -7.31
N LEU A 123 0.31 6.71 -6.73
CA LEU A 123 0.80 5.75 -5.76
C LEU A 123 1.08 4.43 -6.44
N GLU A 124 2.25 3.85 -6.21
CA GLU A 124 2.61 2.53 -6.70
C GLU A 124 2.91 1.65 -5.48
N PRO A 125 1.97 0.76 -5.09
CA PRO A 125 2.19 -0.21 -4.03
C PRO A 125 3.24 -1.23 -4.48
N VAL A 126 4.33 -1.35 -3.71
CA VAL A 126 5.45 -2.26 -4.02
C VAL A 126 5.33 -3.55 -3.22
N ALA A 127 4.97 -3.45 -1.94
CA ALA A 127 4.82 -4.60 -1.07
C ALA A 127 3.73 -4.38 0.00
N LEU A 128 3.13 -5.47 0.46
CA LEU A 128 2.23 -5.54 1.61
C LEU A 128 2.90 -6.33 2.72
N PHE A 129 2.77 -5.85 3.96
CA PHE A 129 3.33 -6.51 5.13
C PHE A 129 2.26 -6.67 6.21
N ALA A 130 2.33 -7.78 6.92
CA ALA A 130 1.63 -7.99 8.19
C ALA A 130 2.58 -7.65 9.35
N ASP A 131 2.09 -6.88 10.32
CA ASP A 131 2.74 -6.65 11.61
C ASP A 131 2.06 -7.50 12.71
N GLY A 132 2.72 -7.65 13.86
CA GLY A 132 2.08 -8.30 15.02
C GLY A 132 2.31 -9.81 15.13
N GLY A 133 3.21 -10.37 14.31
CA GLY A 133 3.70 -11.74 14.42
C GLY A 133 3.37 -12.60 13.20
N ARG A 134 3.61 -13.91 13.32
CA ARG A 134 3.44 -14.88 12.24
C ARG A 134 1.98 -14.98 11.82
N VAL A 135 1.71 -14.77 10.53
CA VAL A 135 0.41 -15.01 9.91
C VAL A 135 0.19 -16.53 9.82
N SER A 136 -1.03 -16.99 10.13
CA SER A 136 -1.32 -18.43 9.99
C SER A 136 -1.30 -18.84 8.52
N ASP A 137 -0.87 -20.07 8.24
CA ASP A 137 -0.81 -20.59 6.87
C ASP A 137 -2.16 -20.45 6.13
N GLU A 138 -3.29 -20.65 6.84
CA GLU A 138 -4.64 -20.46 6.28
C GLU A 138 -4.90 -19.01 5.86
N LEU A 139 -4.52 -18.04 6.69
CA LEU A 139 -4.71 -16.63 6.38
C LEU A 139 -3.75 -16.17 5.28
N ALA A 140 -2.50 -16.66 5.28
CA ALA A 140 -1.54 -16.37 4.23
C ALA A 140 -2.04 -16.86 2.86
N VAL A 141 -2.54 -18.11 2.78
CA VAL A 141 -3.15 -18.66 1.56
C VAL A 141 -4.37 -17.83 1.11
N ALA A 142 -5.18 -17.35 2.05
CA ALA A 142 -6.32 -16.49 1.71
C ALA A 142 -5.88 -15.14 1.12
N VAL A 143 -4.81 -14.54 1.63
CA VAL A 143 -4.20 -13.32 1.07
C VAL A 143 -3.62 -13.60 -0.32
N ASP A 144 -2.89 -14.70 -0.50
CA ASP A 144 -2.35 -15.11 -1.80
C ASP A 144 -3.44 -15.29 -2.85
N ASP A 145 -4.54 -15.94 -2.49
CA ASP A 145 -5.68 -16.15 -3.37
C ASP A 145 -6.30 -14.84 -3.83
N VAL A 146 -6.42 -13.86 -2.93
CA VAL A 146 -6.92 -12.53 -3.26
C VAL A 146 -5.99 -11.82 -4.23
N LEU A 147 -4.68 -11.78 -3.93
CA LEU A 147 -3.69 -11.09 -4.76
C LEU A 147 -3.50 -11.77 -6.12
N ALA A 148 -3.54 -13.12 -6.16
CA ALA A 148 -3.41 -13.88 -7.39
C ALA A 148 -4.62 -13.71 -8.32
N ARG A 149 -5.84 -13.64 -7.77
CA ARG A 149 -7.03 -13.28 -8.55
C ARG A 149 -6.97 -11.86 -9.11
N GLY A 150 -6.28 -10.96 -8.41
CA GLY A 150 -5.97 -9.61 -8.89
C GLY A 150 -4.81 -9.54 -9.90
N GLY A 151 -4.35 -10.67 -10.43
CA GLY A 151 -3.35 -10.70 -11.51
C GLY A 151 -1.91 -10.99 -11.08
N ARG A 152 -1.62 -11.11 -9.77
CA ARG A 152 -0.26 -11.42 -9.30
C ARG A 152 0.08 -12.91 -9.48
N SER A 153 1.28 -13.21 -9.98
CA SER A 153 1.74 -14.61 -10.02
C SER A 153 2.04 -15.11 -8.61
N ARG A 154 1.49 -16.28 -8.24
CA ARG A 154 1.82 -16.92 -6.95
C ARG A 154 3.31 -17.20 -6.78
N LEU A 155 4.02 -17.46 -7.88
CA LEU A 155 5.47 -17.70 -7.85
C LEU A 155 6.29 -16.44 -7.52
N ALA A 156 5.68 -15.27 -7.56
CA ALA A 156 6.33 -13.98 -7.37
C ALA A 156 5.70 -13.18 -6.21
N LEU A 157 4.81 -13.82 -5.41
CA LEU A 157 4.13 -13.18 -4.28
C LEU A 157 5.02 -13.04 -3.07
N HIS A 158 5.91 -13.98 -2.79
CA HIS A 158 6.75 -13.94 -1.60
C HIS A 158 8.22 -13.79 -1.97
N TRP A 159 8.97 -13.05 -1.15
CA TRP A 159 10.42 -13.15 -1.13
C TRP A 159 10.81 -14.41 -0.35
N ASP A 160 11.80 -15.16 -0.85
CA ASP A 160 12.23 -16.51 -0.37
C ASP A 160 12.49 -16.65 1.15
N ALA A 161 12.44 -15.57 1.95
CA ALA A 161 12.76 -15.55 3.37
C ALA A 161 11.65 -15.01 4.30
N ASP A 162 10.58 -14.38 3.79
CA ASP A 162 9.61 -13.64 4.62
C ASP A 162 8.15 -14.01 4.28
N GLU A 163 7.64 -15.06 4.94
CA GLU A 163 6.25 -15.58 4.77
C GLU A 163 5.16 -14.52 5.08
N ASP A 164 5.48 -13.49 5.87
CA ASP A 164 4.56 -12.43 6.31
C ASP A 164 4.62 -11.16 5.43
N SER A 165 5.20 -11.28 4.23
CA SER A 165 5.32 -10.19 3.25
C SER A 165 4.93 -10.62 1.85
N TRP A 166 4.28 -9.72 1.11
CA TRP A 166 3.84 -9.94 -0.26
C TRP A 166 4.39 -8.88 -1.21
N ALA A 167 5.08 -9.29 -2.27
CA ALA A 167 5.52 -8.44 -3.36
C ALA A 167 4.36 -8.17 -4.35
N LEU A 168 4.03 -6.89 -4.52
CA LEU A 168 2.91 -6.41 -5.33
C LEU A 168 3.35 -5.96 -6.73
N THR A 169 4.64 -5.67 -6.90
CA THR A 169 5.30 -5.42 -8.18
C THR A 169 6.46 -6.40 -8.38
N ASP A 170 6.93 -6.54 -9.62
CA ASP A 170 8.19 -7.25 -9.94
C ASP A 170 9.45 -6.50 -9.45
#